data_AF-A0A7D6CPK2-F1
#
_entry.id   AF-A0A7D6CPK2-F1
#
_cell.length_a   1.000
_cell.length_b   1.000
_cell.length_c   1.000
_cell.angle_alpha   90.00
_cell.angle_beta   90.00
_cell.angle_gamma   90.00
#
_symmetry.space_group_name_H-M   'P 1'
#
loop_
_entity.id
_entity.type
_entity.pdbx_description
1 polymer ?
#
loop_
_entity_poly.entity_id
_entity_poly.type
_entity_poly.pdbx_seq_one_letter_code
_entity_poly.pdbx_strand_id
1 'polypeptide(L)'
;MSDRVNFPDDRTSDRRTITSGFFEQEVYLSREETAAFLHDLADQLEAGTSFTISASEWEIPFDYSDPVEVEIEFSEQRERELEIELEFTEPSGGDELSVR
;
A
#
# COMPACT_ATOMS: atom_id res chain seq x y z
N MET A 1 3.80 9.83 -15.86
CA MET A 1 3.20 9.96 -14.52
C MET A 1 4.11 9.19 -13.58
N SER A 2 4.31 9.68 -12.35
CA SER A 2 5.12 8.93 -11.38
C SER A 2 4.26 7.79 -10.84
N ASP A 3 4.82 6.60 -10.79
CA ASP A 3 4.28 5.35 -10.23
C ASP A 3 4.26 5.36 -8.69
N ARG A 4 4.16 6.53 -8.06
CA ARG A 4 4.48 6.72 -6.65
C ARG A 4 3.26 7.20 -5.87
N VAL A 5 3.01 6.53 -4.75
CA VAL A 5 2.08 6.95 -3.70
C VAL A 5 2.91 7.49 -2.53
N ASN A 6 2.65 8.73 -2.11
CA ASN A 6 3.41 9.35 -1.03
C ASN A 6 2.76 9.04 0.32
N PHE A 7 3.43 8.24 1.15
CA PHE A 7 3.01 7.98 2.52
C PHE A 7 3.46 9.13 3.43
N PRO A 8 2.55 9.82 4.12
CA PRO A 8 2.93 10.95 4.96
C PRO A 8 3.71 10.50 6.20
N ASP A 9 4.91 11.05 6.39
CA ASP A 9 5.72 10.87 7.59
C ASP A 9 6.49 12.17 7.97
N ASP A 10 6.97 12.25 9.21
CA ASP A 10 7.64 13.45 9.76
C ASP A 10 9.17 13.35 9.76
N ARG A 11 9.76 12.44 8.99
CA ARG A 11 11.21 12.16 9.06
C ARG A 11 11.93 12.66 7.83
N THR A 12 13.25 12.86 7.92
CA THR A 12 14.09 13.21 6.77
C THR A 12 15.42 12.46 6.88
N SER A 13 15.70 11.59 5.91
CA SER A 13 16.92 10.77 5.87
C SER A 13 17.15 10.18 4.48
N ASP A 14 18.23 9.43 4.30
CA ASP A 14 18.48 8.66 3.09
C ASP A 14 17.43 7.54 2.94
N ARG A 15 16.79 7.48 1.77
CA ARG A 15 15.67 6.56 1.52
C ARG A 15 16.17 5.14 1.18
N ARG A 16 15.69 4.14 1.92
CA ARG A 16 15.99 2.71 1.66
C ARG A 16 14.87 2.04 0.86
N THR A 17 15.22 1.19 -0.10
CA THR A 17 14.24 0.35 -0.80
C THR A 17 14.04 -0.96 -0.04
N ILE A 18 12.78 -1.31 0.25
CA ILE A 18 12.40 -2.54 0.93
C ILE A 18 11.75 -3.46 -0.09
N THR A 19 12.30 -4.66 -0.26
CA THR A 19 11.83 -5.65 -1.24
C THR A 19 11.63 -7.05 -0.63
N SER A 20 11.83 -7.20 0.68
CA SER A 20 11.74 -8.50 1.37
C SER A 20 11.68 -8.33 2.89
N GLY A 21 11.17 -9.36 3.57
CA GLY A 21 11.05 -9.39 5.03
C GLY A 21 9.73 -8.81 5.52
N PHE A 22 9.64 -8.56 6.82
CA PHE A 22 8.50 -7.91 7.45
C PHE A 22 8.77 -6.41 7.62
N PHE A 23 7.79 -5.59 7.28
CA PHE A 23 7.80 -4.15 7.50
C PHE A 23 6.40 -3.69 7.88
N GLU A 24 6.32 -2.80 8.85
CA GLU A 24 5.07 -2.18 9.31
C GLU A 24 5.39 -0.76 9.80
N GLN A 25 4.53 0.20 9.48
CA GLN A 25 4.57 1.54 10.03
C GLN A 25 3.15 2.08 10.18
N GLU A 26 2.82 2.54 11.39
CA GLU A 26 1.58 3.23 11.71
C GLU A 26 1.84 4.72 11.97
N VAL A 27 0.95 5.58 11.49
CA VAL A 27 0.97 7.03 11.72
C VAL A 27 -0.46 7.54 11.93
N TYR A 28 -0.60 8.62 12.71
CA TYR A 28 -1.88 9.32 12.84
C TYR A 28 -1.90 10.50 11.87
N LEU A 29 -2.84 10.49 10.93
CA LEU A 29 -2.99 11.52 9.91
C LEU A 29 -4.20 12.41 10.22
N SER A 30 -4.11 13.68 9.82
CA SER A 30 -5.30 14.53 9.68
C SER A 30 -6.21 14.02 8.56
N ARG A 31 -7.47 14.45 8.55
CA ARG A 31 -8.42 14.11 7.48
C ARG A 31 -7.91 14.51 6.10
N GLU A 32 -7.25 15.66 6.03
CA GLU A 32 -6.70 16.21 4.78
C GLU A 32 -5.52 15.37 4.27
N GLU A 33 -4.63 14.93 5.16
CA GLU A 33 -3.50 14.05 4.82
C GLU A 33 -3.98 12.66 4.40
N THR A 34 -4.95 12.08 5.10
CA THR A 34 -5.57 10.80 4.71
C THR A 34 -6.21 10.91 3.33
N ALA A 35 -6.95 11.99 3.05
CA ALA A 35 -7.59 12.16 1.75
C ALA A 35 -6.55 12.30 0.61
N ALA A 36 -5.46 13.03 0.84
CA ALA A 36 -4.39 13.16 -0.14
C ALA A 36 -3.71 11.82 -0.43
N PHE A 37 -3.40 11.03 0.61
CA PHE A 37 -2.84 9.69 0.44
C PHE A 37 -3.76 8.77 -0.37
N LEU A 38 -5.07 8.76 -0.06
CA LEU A 38 -6.05 7.95 -0.78
C LEU A 38 -6.22 8.39 -2.24
N HIS A 39 -6.12 9.68 -2.54
CA HIS A 39 -6.14 10.18 -3.91
C HIS A 39 -4.91 9.72 -4.71
N ASP A 40 -3.70 9.86 -4.12
CA ASP A 40 -2.47 9.37 -4.75
C ASP A 40 -2.56 7.86 -5.03
N LEU A 41 -3.08 7.07 -4.08
CA LEU A 41 -3.28 5.63 -4.26
C LEU A 41 -4.28 5.35 -5.39
N ALA A 42 -5.43 6.03 -5.38
CA ALA A 42 -6.46 5.86 -6.41
C ALA A 42 -5.92 6.15 -7.82
N ASP A 43 -5.15 7.23 -7.99
CA ASP A 43 -4.51 7.58 -9.26
C ASP A 43 -3.61 6.44 -9.78
N GLN A 44 -2.90 5.72 -8.90
CA GLN A 44 -2.07 4.59 -9.30
C GLN A 44 -2.89 3.33 -9.64
N LEU A 45 -3.94 3.04 -8.88
CA LEU A 45 -4.85 1.92 -9.17
C LEU A 45 -5.52 2.08 -10.55
N GLU A 46 -5.82 3.32 -10.95
CA GLU A 46 -6.34 3.62 -12.29
C GLU A 46 -5.27 3.49 -13.38
N ALA A 47 -3.99 3.73 -13.05
CA ALA A 47 -2.89 3.68 -14.00
C ALA A 47 -2.43 2.26 -14.35
N GLY A 48 -2.54 1.30 -13.41
CA GLY A 48 -2.18 -0.10 -13.65
C GLY A 48 -1.99 -0.89 -12.35
N THR A 49 -1.36 -2.06 -12.46
CA THR A 49 -1.20 -3.01 -11.35
C THR A 49 0.20 -3.00 -10.73
N SER A 50 0.84 -1.83 -10.73
CA SER A 50 2.19 -1.61 -10.22
C SER A 50 2.31 -0.21 -9.64
N PHE A 51 2.79 -0.10 -8.41
CA PHE A 51 3.08 1.18 -7.77
C PHE A 51 4.18 1.05 -6.72
N THR A 52 4.74 2.19 -6.33
CA THR A 52 5.69 2.31 -5.23
C THR A 52 5.07 3.18 -4.13
N ILE A 53 4.86 2.63 -2.94
CA ILE A 53 4.58 3.45 -1.75
C ILE A 53 5.91 3.97 -1.24
N SER A 54 6.02 5.27 -1.00
CA SER A 54 7.23 5.84 -0.42
C SER A 54 6.95 6.86 0.66
N ALA A 55 7.72 6.77 1.74
CA ALA A 55 7.85 7.80 2.74
C ALA A 55 9.25 8.45 2.63
N SER A 56 9.62 9.25 3.62
CA SER A 56 10.90 9.96 3.59
C SER A 56 12.11 9.03 3.73
N GLU A 57 12.02 8.00 4.56
CA GLU A 57 13.13 7.09 4.85
C GLU A 57 13.06 5.74 4.12
N TRP A 58 11.92 5.40 3.52
CA TRP A 58 11.75 4.12 2.81
C TRP A 58 10.85 4.21 1.58
N GLU A 59 11.01 3.24 0.70
CA GLU A 59 10.06 2.97 -0.39
C GLU A 59 9.88 1.46 -0.58
N ILE A 60 8.68 1.07 -0.99
CA ILE A 60 8.26 -0.30 -1.26
C ILE A 60 7.64 -0.33 -2.66
N PRO A 61 8.38 -0.80 -3.68
CA PRO A 61 7.78 -1.14 -4.97
C PRO A 61 6.95 -2.42 -4.83
N PHE A 62 5.77 -2.45 -5.44
CA PHE A 62 4.87 -3.59 -5.38
C PHE A 62 4.10 -3.77 -6.69
N ASP A 63 4.10 -5.00 -7.21
CA ASP A 63 3.25 -5.44 -8.31
C ASP A 63 2.14 -6.32 -7.71
N TYR A 64 0.90 -6.14 -8.16
CA TYR A 64 -0.23 -6.94 -7.67
C TYR A 64 -1.06 -7.51 -8.82
N SER A 65 -1.95 -8.45 -8.51
CA SER A 65 -2.95 -8.97 -9.44
C SER A 65 -4.36 -8.72 -8.94
N ASP A 66 -5.31 -8.59 -9.86
CA ASP A 66 -6.73 -8.51 -9.50
C ASP A 66 -7.26 -9.87 -8.97
N PRO A 67 -8.22 -9.85 -8.02
CA PRO A 67 -8.82 -8.67 -7.39
C PRO A 67 -8.00 -8.12 -6.21
N VAL A 68 -8.12 -6.82 -5.95
CA VAL A 68 -7.74 -6.20 -4.66
C VAL A 68 -8.82 -6.54 -3.63
N GLU A 69 -8.43 -7.04 -2.47
CA GLU A 69 -9.35 -7.31 -1.36
C GLU A 69 -9.61 -6.01 -0.58
N VAL A 70 -10.89 -5.77 -0.27
CA VAL A 70 -11.34 -4.60 0.50
C VAL A 70 -12.22 -5.10 1.64
N GLU A 71 -11.73 -4.94 2.86
CA GLU A 71 -12.46 -5.30 4.08
C GLU A 71 -13.02 -4.06 4.77
N ILE A 72 -14.24 -4.18 5.30
CA ILE A 72 -14.90 -3.13 6.10
C ILE A 72 -15.37 -3.79 7.39
N GLU A 73 -14.77 -3.42 8.51
CA GLU A 73 -15.15 -3.90 9.83
C GLU A 73 -15.74 -2.77 10.67
N PHE A 74 -16.85 -3.06 11.37
CA PHE A 74 -17.46 -2.15 12.33
C PHE A 74 -17.63 -2.86 13.67
N SER A 75 -17.06 -2.29 14.73
CA SER A 75 -17.10 -2.85 16.09
C SER A 75 -17.60 -1.81 17.09
N GLU A 76 -18.38 -2.28 18.08
CA GLU A 76 -18.80 -1.50 19.26
C GLU A 76 -18.43 -2.21 20.57
N GLN A 77 -17.57 -3.24 20.52
CA GLN A 77 -17.30 -4.09 21.69
C GLN A 77 -16.45 -3.39 22.77
N ARG A 78 -15.49 -2.55 22.36
CA ARG A 78 -14.63 -1.78 23.28
C ARG A 78 -14.74 -0.30 23.00
N GLU A 79 -14.59 0.07 21.74
CA GLU A 79 -14.77 1.41 21.21
C GLU A 79 -15.65 1.30 19.95
N ARG A 80 -16.25 2.43 19.56
CA ARG A 80 -17.10 2.49 18.36
C ARG A 80 -16.22 2.86 17.18
N GLU A 81 -15.77 1.84 16.46
CA GLU A 81 -14.70 1.93 15.46
C GLU A 81 -15.19 1.43 14.10
N LEU A 82 -14.63 2.03 13.04
CA LEU A 82 -14.81 1.63 11.65
C LEU A 82 -13.41 1.47 11.06
N GLU A 83 -13.12 0.27 10.57
CA GLU A 83 -11.87 -0.07 9.92
C GLU A 83 -12.13 -0.36 8.44
N ILE A 84 -11.20 0.07 7.60
CA ILE A 84 -11.21 -0.16 6.16
C ILE A 84 -9.81 -0.60 5.79
N GLU A 85 -9.68 -1.84 5.30
CA GLU A 85 -8.40 -2.43 4.92
C GLU A 85 -8.38 -2.75 3.43
N LEU A 86 -7.22 -2.55 2.81
CA LEU A 86 -6.94 -2.86 1.42
C LEU A 86 -5.78 -3.86 1.39
N GLU A 87 -5.99 -5.04 0.81
CA GLU A 87 -4.95 -6.05 0.65
C GLU A 87 -4.61 -6.28 -0.84
N PHE A 88 -3.31 -6.23 -1.14
CA PHE A 88 -2.75 -6.43 -2.47
C PHE A 88 -1.89 -7.70 -2.47
N THR A 89 -2.15 -8.61 -3.40
CA THR A 89 -1.38 -9.86 -3.54
C THR A 89 -0.54 -9.84 -4.81
N GLU A 90 0.72 -10.25 -4.71
CA GLU A 90 1.59 -10.42 -5.88
C GLU A 90 0.99 -11.42 -6.89
N PRO A 91 1.22 -11.22 -8.20
CA PRO A 91 0.83 -12.22 -9.19
C PRO A 91 1.45 -13.57 -8.86
N SER A 92 0.61 -14.62 -8.76
CA SER A 92 1.11 -15.98 -8.61
C SER A 92 1.96 -16.30 -9.84
N GLY A 93 3.28 -16.37 -9.67
CA GLY A 93 4.18 -16.83 -10.73
C GLY A 93 3.71 -18.20 -11.19
N GLY A 94 3.20 -18.27 -12.42
CA GLY A 94 2.97 -19.55 -13.06
C GLY A 94 4.33 -20.24 -13.18
N ASP A 95 4.62 -21.16 -12.27
CA ASP A 95 5.58 -22.23 -12.52
C ASP A 95 5.03 -23.04 -13.70
N GLU A 96 5.18 -22.51 -14.92
CA GLU A 96 5.27 -23.33 -16.12
C GLU A 96 6.57 -24.12 -16.00
N LEU A 97 6.51 -25.17 -15.18
CA LEU A 97 7.37 -26.34 -15.25
C LEU A 97 7.19 -26.89 -16.67
N SER A 98 7.96 -26.35 -17.61
CA SER A 98 8.12 -26.90 -18.94
C SER A 98 8.91 -28.19 -18.79
N VAL A 99 8.19 -29.28 -18.56
CA VAL A 99 8.73 -30.63 -18.69
C VAL A 99 9.15 -30.80 -20.15
N ARG A 100 10.46 -30.77 -20.39
CA ARG A 100 11.08 -31.19 -21.63
C ARG A 100 11.33 -32.70 -21.62
#